data_AF-A0A523IFW4-F1
#
_entry.id   AF-A0A523IFW4-F1
#
_cell.length_a   1.000
_cell.length_b   1.000
_cell.length_c   1.000
_cell.angle_alpha   90.00
_cell.angle_beta   90.00
_cell.angle_gamma   90.00
#
_symmetry.space_group_name_H-M   'P 1'
#
loop_
_entity.id
_entity.type
_entity.pdbx_description
1 polymer ?
#
loop_
_entity_poly.entity_id
_entity_poly.type
_entity_poly.pdbx_seq_one_letter_code
_entity_poly.pdbx_strand_id
1 'polypeptide(L)' 'MANLLFEELTYKIIGAARDVHFELGSGYLESVYEDALCYELDLLNISFQRQLELACIIHEF' A
#
# COMPACT_ATOMS: atom_id res chain seq x y z
N MET A 1 10.32 12.42 -18.56
CA MET A 1 9.79 11.58 -17.46
C MET A 1 9.51 10.20 -18.01
N ALA A 2 9.81 9.14 -17.26
CA ALA A 2 9.42 7.79 -17.63
C ALA A 2 7.88 7.66 -17.52
N ASN A 3 7.24 7.01 -18.49
CA ASN A 3 5.81 6.70 -18.41
C ASN A 3 5.60 5.55 -17.43
N LEU A 4 4.67 5.72 -16.49
CA LEU A 4 4.21 4.65 -15.60
C LEU A 4 3.22 3.76 -16.37
N LEU A 5 3.34 2.45 -16.21
CA LEU A 5 2.47 1.47 -16.89
C LEU A 5 0.99 1.62 -16.49
N PHE A 6 0.74 2.00 -15.23
CA PHE A 6 -0.60 2.21 -14.68
C PHE A 6 -0.68 3.55 -13.93
N GLU A 7 -0.41 4.64 -14.64
CA GLU A 7 -0.28 5.98 -14.04
C GLU A 7 -1.44 6.37 -13.11
N GLU A 8 -2.69 6.24 -13.56
CA GLU A 8 -3.87 6.60 -12.75
C GLU A 8 -3.99 5.74 -11.48
N LEU A 9 -3.85 4.42 -11.61
CA LEU A 9 -3.93 3.51 -10.47
C LEU A 9 -2.80 3.77 -9.47
N THR A 10 -1.58 3.99 -9.96
CA THR A 10 -0.42 4.33 -9.14
C THR A 10 -0.68 5.60 -8.34
N TYR A 11 -1.22 6.66 -8.95
CA TYR A 11 -1.53 7.89 -8.21
C TYR A 11 -2.63 7.68 -7.16
N LYS A 12 -3.64 6.85 -7.43
CA LYS A 12 -4.67 6.52 -6.43
C LYS A 12 -4.08 5.79 -5.22
N ILE A 13 -3.26 4.77 -5.45
CA ILE A 13 -2.61 4.00 -4.37
C ILE A 13 -1.68 4.89 -3.54
N ILE A 14 -0.88 5.73 -4.19
CA ILE A 14 0.01 6.68 -3.51
C ILE A 14 -0.81 7.72 -2.71
N GLY A 15 -1.91 8.20 -3.28
CA GLY A 15 -2.84 9.10 -2.60
C GLY A 15 -3.39 8.48 -1.32
N ALA A 16 -3.93 7.27 -1.40
CA ALA A 16 -4.43 6.53 -0.24
C ALA A 16 -3.37 6.36 0.85
N ALA A 17 -2.16 5.91 0.48
CA ALA A 17 -1.06 5.74 1.44
C ALA A 17 -0.63 7.07 2.08
N ARG A 18 -0.63 8.17 1.31
CA ARG A 18 -0.35 9.51 1.83
C ARG A 18 -1.42 9.96 2.82
N ASP A 19 -2.69 9.75 2.51
CA ASP A 19 -3.80 10.19 3.34
C ASP A 19 -3.82 9.40 4.67
N VAL A 20 -3.57 8.08 4.62
CA VAL A 20 -3.32 7.26 5.82
C VAL A 20 -2.18 7.80 6.67
N HIS A 21 -1.03 8.10 6.06
CA HIS A 21 0.12 8.63 6.79
C HIS A 21 -0.16 9.99 7.41
N PHE A 22 -0.90 10.85 6.72
CA PHE A 22 -1.25 12.18 7.21
C PHE A 22 -2.22 12.12 8.40
N GLU A 23 -3.21 11.23 8.34
CA GLU A 23 -4.21 11.07 9.40
C GLU A 23 -3.61 10.38 10.64
N LEU A 24 -2.86 9.28 10.45
CA LEU A 24 -2.29 8.53 11.58
C LEU A 24 -1.01 9.16 12.12
N GLY A 25 -0.21 9.82 11.29
CA GLY A 25 1.15 10.23 11.66
C GLY A 25 2.08 9.03 11.85
N SER A 26 3.11 9.19 12.68
CA SER A 26 4.10 8.15 12.99
C SER A 26 3.89 7.53 14.38
N GLY A 27 4.30 6.27 14.57
CA GLY A 27 4.37 5.63 15.89
C GLY A 27 3.44 4.43 16.11
N TYR A 28 2.65 4.04 15.11
CA TYR A 28 1.80 2.85 15.18
C TYR A 28 2.52 1.59 14.70
N LEU A 29 1.94 0.43 15.01
CA LEU A 29 2.36 -0.85 14.46
C LEU A 29 2.05 -0.93 12.97
N GLU A 30 2.83 -1.72 12.23
CA GLU A 30 2.61 -1.95 10.79
C GLU A 30 1.19 -2.44 10.49
N SER A 31 0.63 -3.32 11.32
CA SER A 31 -0.74 -3.82 11.16
C SER A 31 -1.80 -2.71 11.18
N VAL A 32 -1.57 -1.63 11.92
CA VAL A 32 -2.49 -0.48 11.99
C VAL A 32 -2.44 0.31 10.69
N TYR A 33 -1.25 0.49 10.12
CA TYR A 33 -1.10 1.12 8.80
C TYR A 33 -1.70 0.24 7.70
N GLU A 34 -1.51 -1.08 7.77
CA GLU A 34 -2.12 -2.02 6.84
C GLU A 34 -3.65 -1.92 6.89
N ASP A 35 -4.26 -2.01 8.08
CA ASP A 35 -5.71 -1.93 8.24
C ASP A 35 -6.27 -0.60 7.71
N ALA A 36 -5.61 0.52 8.01
CA ALA A 36 -6.02 1.84 7.52
C ALA A 36 -5.90 1.96 5.99
N LEU A 37 -4.82 1.42 5.41
CA LEU A 37 -4.64 1.42 3.96
C LEU A 37 -5.67 0.52 3.26
N CYS A 38 -5.97 -0.65 3.83
CA CYS A 38 -7.01 -1.53 3.33
C CYS A 38 -8.36 -0.81 3.28
N TYR A 39 -8.71 -0.09 4.36
CA TYR A 39 -9.93 0.70 4.42
C TYR A 39 -9.99 1.79 3.33
N GLU A 40 -8.90 2.55 3.12
CA GLU A 40 -8.85 3.56 2.05
C GLU A 40 -8.95 2.93 0.65
N LEU A 41 -8.31 1.79 0.41
CA LEU A 41 -8.39 1.07 -0.86
C LEU A 41 -9.81 0.54 -1.12
N ASP A 42 -10.51 0.07 -0.09
CA ASP A 42 -11.92 -0.33 -0.17
C ASP A 42 -12.82 0.85 -0.56
N LEU A 43 -12.62 2.04 0.04
CA LEU A 43 -13.36 3.26 -0.32
C LEU A 43 -13.14 3.65 -1.79
N LEU A 44 -11.92 3.45 -2.29
CA LEU A 44 -11.56 3.69 -3.69
C LEU A 44 -11.98 2.56 -4.64
N ASN A 45 -12.61 1.49 -4.13
CA ASN A 45 -12.99 0.29 -4.87
C ASN A 45 -11.79 -0.37 -5.59
N ILE A 46 -10.61 -0.33 -4.98
CA ILE A 46 -9.39 -0.96 -5.50
C ILE A 46 -9.29 -2.36 -4.90
N SER A 47 -9.23 -3.39 -5.74
CA SER A 47 -9.04 -4.76 -5.25
C SER A 47 -7.60 -4.99 -4.77
N PHE A 48 -7.45 -5.59 -3.59
CA PHE A 48 -6.16 -5.93 -3.01
C PHE A 48 -6.20 -7.29 -2.29
N GLN A 49 -5.03 -7.78 -1.91
CA GLN A 49 -4.86 -8.94 -1.03
C GLN A 49 -3.89 -8.55 0.09
N ARG A 50 -4.22 -8.95 1.32
CA ARG A 50 -3.40 -8.69 2.52
C ARG A 50 -2.36 -9.78 2.68
N GLN A 51 -1.15 -9.40 3.08
CA GLN A 51 -0.07 -10.32 3.45
C GLN A 51 0.07 -11.52 2.48
N LEU A 52 0.07 -11.25 1.16
CA LEU A 52 0.24 -12.30 0.18
C LEU A 52 1.59 -12.99 0.41
N GLU A 53 1.57 -14.30 0.64
CA GLU A 53 2.78 -15.07 0.89
C GLU A 53 3.70 -15.01 -0.34
N LEU A 54 4.88 -14.42 -0.18
CA LEU A 54 5.90 -14.32 -1.22
C LEU A 54 7.01 -15.32 -0.94
N ALA A 55 7.38 -16.11 -1.95
CA ALA A 55 8.52 -17.01 -1.86
C ALA A 55 9.81 -16.19 -1.73
N CYS A 56 10.36 -16.13 -0.52
CA CYS A 56 11.67 -15.54 -0.27
C CYS A 56 12.72 -16.66 -0.29
N ILE A 57 13.61 -16.63 -1.27
CA ILE A 57 14.78 -17.52 -1.33
C ILE A 57 15.95 -16.73 -0.80
N ILE A 58 16.55 -17.19 0.30
CA ILE A 58 17.82 -16.66 0.77
C ILE A 58 18.90 -17.16 -0.19
N HIS A 59 19.52 -16.26 -0.94
CA HIS A 59 20.70 -16.58 -1.73
C HIS A 59 21.89 -16.72 -0.77
N GLU A 60 22.35 -17.95 -0.55
CA GLU A 60 23.62 -18.22 0.11
C GLU A 60 24.77 -17.84 -0.84
N PHE A 61 25.77 -17.12 -0.32
CA PHE A 61 26.97 -16.69 -1.03
C PHE A 61 27.98 -17.83 -1.18
#